data_AF-A0AA46TI86-F1
#
_entry.id   AF-A0AA46TI86-F1
#
_cell.length_a   1.000
_cell.length_b   1.000
_cell.length_c   1.000
_cell.angle_alpha   90.00
_cell.angle_beta   90.00
_cell.angle_gamma   90.00
#
_symmetry.space_group_name_H-M   'P 1'
#
loop_
_entity.id
_entity.type
_entity.pdbx_description
1 polymer ?
#
loop_
_entity_poly.entity_id
_entity_poly.type
_entity_poly.pdbx_seq_one_letter_code
_entity_poly.pdbx_strand_id
1 'polypeptide(L)'
;MIKHVFTRFGIVAAGVAAAFAGTVTQAGAAPAVHDVTPDTVAVAPAAGWDTPNDRSYYLEASCEPYAAAIRQGAAAWNGLTEGGGTPVECRNSYITDCGGGGNIVGCNWGQGQRIALYMGGVNDDALLAAHEFGHDWYGHSDYQCAGWGSPAEVMSPTICNAPLARGGKLPTM
;
A
#
# COMPACT_ATOMS: atom_id res chain seq x y z
N MET A 1 22.09 16.02 -50.35
CA MET A 1 21.11 16.35 -51.40
C MET A 1 20.93 15.14 -52.32
N ILE A 2 19.93 14.29 -52.08
CA ILE A 2 19.52 13.25 -53.02
C ILE A 2 18.00 13.33 -53.16
N LYS A 3 17.56 13.40 -54.41
CA LYS A 3 16.22 13.74 -54.90
C LYS A 3 15.27 12.53 -54.87
N HIS A 4 14.00 12.89 -54.70
CA HIS A 4 12.75 12.13 -54.79
C HIS A 4 12.68 10.97 -55.79
N VAL A 5 11.90 9.92 -55.43
CA VAL A 5 10.92 9.28 -56.33
C VAL A 5 9.65 8.91 -55.54
N PHE A 6 8.52 9.40 -56.04
CA PHE A 6 7.14 9.08 -55.67
C PHE A 6 6.74 7.67 -56.15
N THR A 7 5.77 7.01 -55.50
CA THR A 7 4.57 6.45 -56.18
C THR A 7 3.49 6.10 -55.13
N ARG A 8 2.26 6.55 -55.40
CA ARG A 8 1.00 6.35 -54.65
C ARG A 8 0.29 5.07 -55.11
N PHE A 9 -0.69 4.60 -54.32
CA PHE A 9 -1.97 3.89 -54.64
C PHE A 9 -2.28 3.03 -53.40
N GLY A 10 -3.35 3.16 -52.61
CA GLY A 10 -4.69 3.69 -52.83
C GLY A 10 -5.68 2.52 -52.75
N ILE A 11 -6.33 2.30 -51.60
CA ILE A 11 -7.60 1.54 -51.50
C ILE A 11 -8.50 2.22 -50.46
N VAL A 12 -9.66 2.65 -50.92
CA VAL A 12 -10.83 3.06 -50.16
C VAL A 12 -11.70 1.82 -49.95
N ALA A 13 -12.19 1.58 -48.74
CA ALA A 13 -13.33 0.69 -48.51
C ALA A 13 -14.29 1.35 -47.51
N ALA A 14 -15.53 1.48 -47.95
CA ALA A 14 -16.66 2.10 -47.28
C ALA A 14 -17.60 1.05 -46.69
N GLY A 15 -18.42 1.46 -45.71
CA GLY A 15 -19.57 0.73 -45.17
C GLY A 15 -19.19 -0.20 -44.01
N VAL A 16 -19.93 -0.28 -42.89
CA VAL A 16 -21.38 -0.23 -42.73
C VAL A 16 -21.71 0.38 -41.37
N ALA A 17 -22.58 1.40 -41.34
CA ALA A 17 -23.22 1.89 -40.13
C ALA A 17 -24.44 1.00 -39.85
N ALA A 18 -24.45 0.31 -38.72
CA ALA A 18 -25.63 -0.35 -38.17
C ALA A 18 -26.11 0.48 -36.96
N ALA A 19 -27.23 1.18 -37.15
CA ALA A 19 -27.98 1.80 -36.07
C ALA A 19 -28.88 0.74 -35.42
N PHE A 20 -28.77 0.58 -34.11
CA PHE A 20 -29.75 -0.13 -33.29
C PHE A 20 -30.34 0.89 -32.31
N ALA A 21 -31.61 1.23 -32.54
CA ALA A 21 -32.46 1.93 -31.61
C ALA A 21 -33.15 0.91 -30.69
N GLY A 22 -33.12 1.13 -29.37
CA GLY A 22 -33.84 0.29 -28.41
C GLY A 22 -33.57 0.59 -26.94
N THR A 23 -34.42 1.47 -26.37
CA THR A 23 -34.91 1.58 -24.98
C THR A 23 -33.98 1.56 -23.75
N VAL A 24 -34.11 2.64 -22.98
CA VAL A 24 -33.62 2.85 -21.60
C VAL A 24 -34.34 2.00 -20.55
N THR A 25 -33.56 1.57 -19.54
CA THR A 25 -33.84 1.45 -18.09
C THR A 25 -33.56 0.05 -17.53
N GLN A 26 -32.46 -0.08 -16.76
CA GLN A 26 -32.50 -0.57 -15.38
C GLN A 26 -31.12 -0.34 -14.73
N ALA A 27 -31.05 0.61 -13.81
CA ALA A 27 -29.99 0.66 -12.81
C ALA A 27 -30.16 -0.57 -11.90
N GLY A 28 -29.45 -1.64 -12.22
CA GLY A 28 -29.20 -2.75 -11.32
C GLY A 28 -27.84 -2.54 -10.69
N ALA A 29 -27.80 -2.25 -9.39
CA ALA A 29 -26.58 -2.32 -8.61
C ALA A 29 -25.98 -3.73 -8.78
N ALA A 30 -24.85 -3.82 -9.47
CA ALA A 30 -24.10 -5.07 -9.56
C ALA A 30 -23.59 -5.43 -8.16
N PRO A 31 -23.78 -6.67 -7.69
CA PRO A 31 -23.27 -7.08 -6.39
C PRO A 31 -21.74 -7.02 -6.43
N ALA A 32 -21.14 -6.52 -5.34
CA ALA A 32 -19.71 -6.61 -5.12
C ALA A 32 -19.31 -8.08 -5.19
N VAL A 33 -18.68 -8.47 -6.30
CA VAL A 33 -18.07 -9.78 -6.45
C VAL A 33 -16.85 -9.82 -5.54
N HIS A 34 -17.01 -10.50 -4.40
CA HIS A 34 -15.87 -11.04 -3.66
C HIS A 34 -15.24 -12.15 -4.50
N ASP A 35 -14.35 -11.76 -5.41
CA ASP A 35 -13.42 -12.70 -6.01
C ASP A 35 -12.40 -13.11 -4.93
N VAL A 36 -12.64 -14.27 -4.32
CA VAL A 36 -11.66 -14.95 -3.48
C VAL A 36 -10.78 -15.78 -4.42
N THR A 37 -9.69 -15.19 -4.89
CA THR A 37 -8.59 -15.93 -5.52
C THR A 37 -7.75 -16.67 -4.47
N PRO A 38 -7.16 -17.83 -4.80
CA PRO A 38 -6.31 -18.59 -3.90
C PRO A 38 -4.93 -17.92 -3.76
N ASP A 39 -4.51 -17.72 -2.52
CA ASP A 39 -3.13 -17.51 -2.05
C ASP A 39 -2.26 -16.44 -2.75
N THR A 40 -2.86 -15.33 -3.14
CA THR A 40 -2.09 -14.08 -3.27
C THR A 40 -1.71 -13.63 -1.86
N VAL A 41 -0.42 -13.68 -1.54
CA VAL A 41 0.16 -12.88 -0.45
C VAL A 41 -0.44 -11.50 -0.59
N ALA A 42 -1.22 -11.07 0.42
CA ALA A 42 -1.84 -9.76 0.35
C ALA A 42 -0.72 -8.73 0.22
N VAL A 43 -0.74 -7.95 -0.86
CA VAL A 43 0.27 -6.93 -1.15
C VAL A 43 -0.36 -5.55 -0.98
N ALA A 44 0.50 -4.55 -0.82
CA ALA A 44 0.10 -3.15 -0.73
C ALA A 44 -0.89 -2.76 -1.85
N PRO A 45 -1.87 -1.88 -1.56
CA PRO A 45 -2.83 -1.43 -2.56
C PRO A 45 -2.11 -0.71 -3.70
N ALA A 46 -2.42 -1.07 -4.94
CA ALA A 46 -1.73 -0.52 -6.12
C ALA A 46 -1.90 1.00 -6.31
N ALA A 47 -2.99 1.57 -5.78
CA ALA A 47 -3.31 3.00 -5.90
C ALA A 47 -2.98 3.82 -4.64
N GLY A 48 -2.48 3.19 -3.57
CA GLY A 48 -2.36 3.81 -2.26
C GLY A 48 -3.69 4.25 -1.65
N TRP A 49 -3.68 4.64 -0.38
CA TRP A 49 -4.80 5.28 0.30
C TRP A 49 -4.56 6.78 0.46
N ASP A 50 -5.63 7.56 0.36
CA ASP A 50 -5.56 9.00 0.60
C ASP A 50 -5.11 9.31 2.02
N THR A 51 -4.26 10.33 2.15
CA THR A 51 -3.76 10.83 3.43
C THR A 51 -4.21 12.28 3.66
N PRO A 52 -4.35 12.72 4.92
CA PRO A 52 -4.73 14.09 5.24
C PRO A 52 -3.76 15.18 4.74
N ASN A 53 -2.48 14.86 4.57
CA ASN A 53 -1.43 15.77 4.09
C ASN A 53 -0.20 14.98 3.66
N ASP A 54 0.57 15.56 2.75
CA ASP A 54 1.81 14.95 2.27
C ASP A 54 2.88 14.86 3.37
N ARG A 55 3.66 13.78 3.30
CA ARG A 55 4.80 13.51 4.19
C ARG A 55 5.98 13.03 3.35
N SER A 56 7.15 13.06 3.97
CA SER A 56 8.35 12.50 3.33
C SER A 56 9.20 11.75 4.33
N TYR A 57 9.91 10.75 3.84
CA TYR A 57 10.90 9.99 4.60
C TYR A 57 12.22 9.85 3.84
N TYR A 58 13.26 9.40 4.54
CA TYR A 58 14.47 8.90 3.91
C TYR A 58 14.98 7.67 4.64
N LEU A 59 15.60 6.75 3.89
CA LEU A 59 16.19 5.54 4.46
C LEU A 59 17.59 5.85 4.96
N GLU A 60 17.88 5.49 6.20
CA GLU A 60 19.26 5.39 6.66
C GLU A 60 19.94 4.17 6.02
N ALA A 61 21.28 4.19 5.97
CA ALA A 61 22.06 3.11 5.36
C ALA A 61 21.78 1.72 5.99
N SER A 62 21.33 1.69 7.24
CA SER A 62 20.92 0.46 7.93
C SER A 62 19.77 -0.27 7.23
N CYS A 63 18.95 0.44 6.45
CA CYS A 63 17.79 -0.10 5.76
C CYS A 63 18.05 -0.55 4.31
N GLU A 64 19.26 -0.39 3.78
CA GLU A 64 19.59 -0.79 2.40
C GLU A 64 19.13 -2.22 2.03
N PRO A 65 19.30 -3.25 2.88
CA PRO A 65 18.86 -4.62 2.56
C PRO A 65 17.34 -4.75 2.42
N TYR A 66 16.58 -3.86 3.03
CA TYR A 66 15.11 -3.92 3.14
C TYR A 66 14.42 -2.81 2.34
N ALA A 67 15.18 -1.98 1.61
CA ALA A 67 14.68 -0.77 0.97
C ALA A 67 13.49 -1.04 0.03
N ALA A 68 13.47 -2.17 -0.66
CA ALA A 68 12.36 -2.55 -1.53
C ALA A 68 11.05 -2.77 -0.75
N ALA A 69 11.11 -3.50 0.37
CA ALA A 69 9.94 -3.76 1.21
C ALA A 69 9.44 -2.48 1.89
N ILE A 70 10.37 -1.63 2.36
CA ILE A 70 10.01 -0.35 2.99
C ILE A 70 9.32 0.58 1.98
N ARG A 71 9.85 0.69 0.76
CA ARG A 71 9.22 1.45 -0.34
C ARG A 71 7.85 0.91 -0.72
N GLN A 72 7.69 -0.42 -0.71
CA GLN A 72 6.39 -1.04 -0.94
C GLN A 72 5.40 -0.65 0.16
N GLY A 73 5.82 -0.65 1.43
CA GLY A 73 5.00 -0.18 2.54
C GLY A 73 4.65 1.30 2.44
N ALA A 74 5.61 2.13 2.05
CA ALA A 74 5.39 3.57 1.84
C ALA A 74 4.38 3.85 0.71
N ALA A 75 4.43 3.08 -0.37
CA ALA A 75 3.53 3.22 -1.52
C ALA A 75 2.05 2.93 -1.18
N ALA A 76 1.76 2.37 -0.02
CA ALA A 76 0.40 2.22 0.47
C ALA A 76 -0.26 3.56 0.86
N TRP A 77 0.52 4.63 1.01
CA TRP A 77 0.06 5.94 1.48
C TRP A 77 0.30 7.00 0.40
N ASN A 78 -0.78 7.54 -0.18
CA ASN A 78 -0.68 8.63 -1.14
C ASN A 78 -0.09 9.88 -0.48
N GLY A 79 0.79 10.58 -1.19
CA GLY A 79 1.47 11.76 -0.66
C GLY A 79 2.67 11.45 0.25
N LEU A 80 2.98 10.18 0.51
CA LEU A 80 4.26 9.79 1.13
C LEU A 80 5.36 9.66 0.07
N THR A 81 6.45 10.41 0.26
CA THR A 81 7.54 10.47 -0.73
C THR A 81 8.90 10.21 -0.12
N GLU A 82 9.75 9.47 -0.83
CA GLU A 82 11.15 9.27 -0.44
C GLU A 82 12.02 10.44 -0.90
N GLY A 83 12.93 10.90 -0.05
CA GLY A 83 13.94 11.90 -0.41
C GLY A 83 14.22 12.98 0.64
N GLY A 84 13.62 12.89 1.84
CA GLY A 84 13.84 13.82 2.95
C GLY A 84 12.80 13.65 4.06
N GLY A 85 12.81 14.46 5.11
CA GLY A 85 11.84 14.36 6.20
C GLY A 85 12.22 13.32 7.24
N THR A 86 11.32 12.38 7.56
CA THR A 86 11.49 11.42 8.66
C THR A 86 12.60 10.41 8.36
N PRO A 87 13.66 10.29 9.18
CA PRO A 87 14.63 9.20 9.06
C PRO A 87 13.99 7.85 9.36
N VAL A 88 14.28 6.85 8.53
CA VAL A 88 13.93 5.45 8.77
C VAL A 88 15.20 4.66 9.06
N GLU A 89 15.35 4.17 10.29
CA GLU A 89 16.44 3.30 10.71
C GLU A 89 15.98 1.85 10.78
N CYS A 90 16.83 0.91 10.35
CA CYS A 90 16.56 -0.51 10.49
C CYS A 90 17.46 -1.10 11.57
N ARG A 91 16.85 -1.89 12.46
CA ARG A 91 17.49 -2.52 13.61
C ARG A 91 17.45 -4.03 13.47
N ASN A 92 18.29 -4.70 14.25
CA ASN A 92 18.41 -6.16 14.27
C ASN A 92 17.85 -6.80 15.54
N SER A 93 17.08 -6.04 16.32
CA SER A 93 16.47 -6.48 17.58
C SER A 93 15.22 -5.66 17.88
N TYR A 94 14.42 -6.13 18.83
CA TYR A 94 13.28 -5.38 19.35
C TYR A 94 13.66 -3.97 19.82
N ILE A 95 12.74 -3.04 19.60
CA ILE A 95 12.88 -1.62 19.86
C ILE A 95 12.49 -1.35 21.32
N THR A 96 13.46 -0.99 22.16
CA THR A 96 13.24 -0.85 23.61
C THR A 96 13.00 0.59 24.07
N ASP A 97 13.14 1.55 23.17
CA ASP A 97 13.05 3.00 23.41
C ASP A 97 11.73 3.61 22.91
N CYS A 98 10.74 2.77 22.58
CA CYS A 98 9.45 3.17 21.98
C CYS A 98 8.26 3.17 22.95
N GLY A 99 8.42 3.69 24.18
CA GLY A 99 7.31 4.00 25.10
C GLY A 99 6.34 2.87 25.51
N GLY A 100 6.48 1.66 24.96
CA GLY A 100 5.67 0.47 25.19
C GLY A 100 6.50 -0.63 25.83
N GLY A 101 5.85 -1.48 26.62
CA GLY A 101 6.48 -2.71 27.12
C GLY A 101 6.42 -3.81 26.06
N GLY A 102 7.49 -4.61 25.94
CA GLY A 102 7.47 -5.87 25.18
C GLY A 102 8.34 -5.92 23.93
N ASN A 103 7.95 -6.78 22.99
CA ASN A 103 8.65 -7.10 21.75
C ASN A 103 8.21 -6.15 20.61
N ILE A 104 8.63 -4.89 20.68
CA ILE A 104 8.28 -3.88 19.69
C ILE A 104 9.12 -4.08 18.43
N VAL A 105 8.46 -4.24 17.29
CA VAL A 105 9.09 -4.50 15.99
C VAL A 105 9.12 -3.27 15.08
N GLY A 106 8.33 -2.25 15.38
CA GLY A 106 8.33 -0.98 14.68
C GLY A 106 7.99 0.16 15.63
N CYS A 107 8.47 1.35 15.32
CA CYS A 107 8.10 2.53 16.07
C CYS A 107 8.24 3.79 15.25
N ASN A 108 7.18 4.61 15.23
CA ASN A 108 7.21 5.98 14.74
C ASN A 108 7.05 6.96 15.91
N TRP A 109 8.04 7.84 16.12
CA TRP A 109 7.99 8.87 17.17
C TRP A 109 7.16 10.11 16.77
N GLY A 110 6.58 10.09 15.57
CA GLY A 110 5.75 11.15 15.02
C GLY A 110 6.54 12.41 14.66
N GLN A 111 5.81 13.37 14.06
CA GLN A 111 6.30 14.72 13.72
C GLN A 111 7.63 14.76 12.95
N GLY A 112 7.94 13.71 12.18
CA GLY A 112 9.18 13.62 11.42
C GLY A 112 10.44 13.37 12.22
N GLN A 113 10.34 12.93 13.49
CA GLN A 113 11.52 12.68 14.32
C GLN A 113 12.33 11.48 13.82
N ARG A 114 11.72 10.29 13.79
CA ARG A 114 12.29 9.06 13.22
C ARG A 114 11.26 7.93 13.20
N ILE A 115 11.55 6.93 12.39
CA ILE A 115 10.91 5.62 12.38
C ILE A 115 12.01 4.56 12.56
N ALA A 116 11.81 3.61 13.45
CA ALA A 116 12.69 2.46 13.61
C ALA A 116 11.95 1.17 13.23
N LEU A 117 12.60 0.31 12.47
CA LEU A 117 12.02 -0.95 11.99
C LEU A 117 12.94 -2.13 12.33
N TYR A 118 12.38 -3.16 12.97
CA TYR A 118 13.01 -4.47 13.09
C TYR A 118 12.38 -5.42 12.08
N MET A 119 12.90 -5.39 10.85
CA MET A 119 12.36 -6.16 9.70
C MET A 119 12.34 -7.68 9.99
N GLY A 120 13.36 -8.21 10.66
CA GLY A 120 13.35 -9.63 11.08
C GLY A 120 12.34 -9.99 12.19
N GLY A 121 11.53 -9.04 12.67
CA GLY A 121 10.57 -9.24 13.75
C GLY A 121 9.21 -9.78 13.31
N VAL A 122 8.89 -9.72 12.01
CA VAL A 122 7.60 -10.18 11.43
C VAL A 122 7.80 -10.93 10.12
N ASN A 123 6.74 -11.57 9.61
CA ASN A 123 6.77 -12.24 8.31
C ASN A 123 6.44 -11.34 7.10
N ASP A 124 5.86 -10.16 7.33
CA ASP A 124 5.51 -9.19 6.28
C ASP A 124 6.16 -7.82 6.57
N ASP A 125 7.38 -7.68 6.04
CA ASP A 125 8.21 -6.49 6.13
C ASP A 125 7.55 -5.23 5.56
N ALA A 126 6.83 -5.39 4.44
CA ALA A 126 6.17 -4.26 3.80
C ALA A 126 4.97 -3.79 4.63
N LEU A 127 4.23 -4.71 5.25
CA LEU A 127 3.11 -4.38 6.13
C LEU A 127 3.60 -3.72 7.43
N LEU A 128 4.72 -4.17 7.99
CA LEU A 128 5.38 -3.48 9.11
C LEU A 128 5.73 -2.04 8.73
N ALA A 129 6.41 -1.84 7.60
CA ALA A 129 6.74 -0.50 7.15
C ALA A 129 5.48 0.36 6.92
N ALA A 130 4.45 -0.19 6.28
CA ALA A 130 3.19 0.51 6.06
C ALA A 130 2.52 0.92 7.39
N HIS A 131 2.51 0.04 8.39
CA HIS A 131 1.99 0.33 9.72
C HIS A 131 2.72 1.52 10.34
N GLU A 132 4.04 1.49 10.36
CA GLU A 132 4.83 2.56 10.98
C GLU A 132 4.72 3.89 10.23
N PHE A 133 4.61 3.88 8.90
CA PHE A 133 4.33 5.10 8.14
C PHE A 133 2.93 5.64 8.42
N GLY A 134 1.93 4.77 8.60
CA GLY A 134 0.57 5.18 8.88
C GLY A 134 0.43 6.01 10.17
N HIS A 135 1.36 5.86 11.13
CA HIS A 135 1.42 6.68 12.33
C HIS A 135 1.66 8.17 12.11
N ASP A 136 2.06 8.60 10.91
CA ASP A 136 2.12 10.02 10.57
C ASP A 136 0.72 10.68 10.52
N TRP A 137 -0.34 9.88 10.41
CA TRP A 137 -1.73 10.34 10.29
C TRP A 137 -2.71 9.64 11.22
N TYR A 138 -2.45 8.38 11.58
CA TYR A 138 -3.42 7.51 12.22
C TYR A 138 -2.88 6.89 13.52
N GLY A 139 -3.74 6.75 14.52
CA GLY A 139 -3.47 5.90 15.69
C GLY A 139 -3.71 4.43 15.38
N HIS A 140 -3.38 3.56 16.34
CA HIS A 140 -3.76 2.15 16.25
C HIS A 140 -5.28 1.97 16.11
N SER A 141 -5.67 0.94 15.38
CA SER A 141 -7.07 0.51 15.23
C SER A 141 -7.43 -0.64 16.17
N ASP A 142 -8.69 -1.07 16.10
CA ASP A 142 -9.27 -2.18 16.84
C ASP A 142 -9.39 -3.47 15.99
N TYR A 143 -8.69 -3.56 14.86
CA TYR A 143 -8.60 -4.80 14.11
C TYR A 143 -7.76 -5.83 14.88
N GLN A 144 -8.16 -7.10 14.83
CA GLN A 144 -7.42 -8.16 15.51
C GLN A 144 -6.01 -8.34 14.93
N CYS A 145 -5.87 -8.14 13.63
CA CYS A 145 -4.63 -8.35 12.89
C CYS A 145 -4.44 -7.25 11.84
N ALA A 146 -3.19 -6.88 11.60
CA ALA A 146 -2.80 -6.01 10.52
C ALA A 146 -2.98 -6.70 9.18
N GLY A 147 -3.34 -5.93 8.16
CA GLY A 147 -3.60 -6.43 6.84
C GLY A 147 -3.87 -5.31 5.84
N TRP A 148 -3.82 -5.65 4.55
CA TRP A 148 -3.87 -4.69 3.45
C TRP A 148 -5.28 -4.31 2.99
N GLY A 149 -6.35 -4.73 3.68
CA GLY A 149 -7.72 -4.49 3.23
C GLY A 149 -8.19 -3.04 3.42
N SER A 150 -7.58 -2.29 4.34
CA SER A 150 -7.86 -0.86 4.55
C SER A 150 -6.77 -0.16 5.37
N PRO A 151 -6.72 1.19 5.39
CA PRO A 151 -5.86 1.93 6.32
C PRO A 151 -6.02 1.47 7.77
N ALA A 152 -7.27 1.35 8.22
CA ALA A 152 -7.56 0.95 9.58
C ALA A 152 -7.08 -0.48 9.87
N GLU A 153 -7.18 -1.39 8.90
CA GLU A 153 -6.64 -2.74 9.07
C GLU A 153 -5.11 -2.72 9.18
N VAL A 154 -4.39 -1.98 8.34
CA VAL A 154 -2.93 -1.79 8.47
C VAL A 154 -2.55 -1.28 9.85
N MET A 155 -3.31 -0.33 10.39
CA MET A 155 -3.06 0.24 11.71
C MET A 155 -3.40 -0.66 12.90
N SER A 156 -3.75 -1.94 12.68
CA SER A 156 -3.85 -2.89 13.79
C SER A 156 -2.48 -3.09 14.45
N PRO A 157 -2.36 -3.06 15.79
CA PRO A 157 -1.08 -3.19 16.48
C PRO A 157 -0.46 -4.60 16.38
N THR A 158 -1.19 -5.59 15.86
CA THR A 158 -0.73 -6.98 15.79
C THR A 158 -0.54 -7.42 14.34
N ILE A 159 0.70 -7.66 13.90
CA ILE A 159 0.97 -8.26 12.59
C ILE A 159 0.90 -9.78 12.71
N CYS A 160 -0.19 -10.37 12.20
CA CYS A 160 -0.45 -11.80 12.34
C CYS A 160 0.27 -12.61 11.28
N ASN A 161 1.06 -13.60 11.71
CA ASN A 161 1.94 -14.41 10.86
C ASN A 161 1.23 -15.50 10.01
N ALA A 162 -0.09 -15.44 9.77
CA ALA A 162 -0.87 -16.52 9.14
C ALA A 162 -1.73 -16.07 7.94
N PRO A 163 -1.78 -16.85 6.83
CA PRO A 163 -2.58 -16.54 5.63
C PRO A 163 -4.11 -16.55 5.83
N LEU A 164 -4.60 -16.91 7.02
CA LEU A 164 -6.02 -17.01 7.37
C LEU A 164 -6.47 -15.95 8.39
N ALA A 165 -5.60 -15.07 8.86
CA ALA A 165 -5.93 -14.03 9.83
C ALA A 165 -6.52 -12.77 9.17
N ARG A 166 -7.40 -12.94 8.18
CA ARG A 166 -8.07 -11.81 7.51
C ARG A 166 -8.95 -11.07 8.51
N GLY A 167 -8.45 -9.92 8.98
CA GLY A 167 -9.20 -8.66 9.04
C GLY A 167 -10.52 -8.63 9.81
N GLY A 168 -10.74 -9.52 10.77
CA GLY A 168 -11.87 -9.39 11.69
C GLY A 168 -11.67 -8.15 12.55
N LYS A 169 -12.56 -7.16 12.42
CA LYS A 169 -12.69 -6.10 13.44
C LYS A 169 -13.02 -6.77 14.77
N LEU A 170 -12.33 -6.42 15.86
CA LEU A 170 -12.67 -6.98 17.18
C LEU A 170 -14.15 -6.67 17.48
N PRO A 171 -14.93 -7.64 17.98
CA PRO A 171 -16.30 -7.37 18.38
C PRO A 171 -16.27 -6.31 19.48
N THR A 172 -16.91 -5.17 19.21
CA THR A 172 -17.16 -4.13 20.22
C THR A 172 -17.95 -4.76 21.36
N MET A 173 -17.34 -4.84 22.54
CA MET A 173 -18.02 -5.19 23.80
C MET A 173 -18.89 -4.04 24.29
#